data_AF-A0AAE0LAK0-F1
#
_entry.id   AF-A0AAE0LAK0-F1
#
_cell.length_a   1.000
_cell.length_b   1.000
_cell.length_c   1.000
_cell.angle_alpha   90.00
_cell.angle_beta   90.00
_cell.angle_gamma   90.00
#
_symmetry.space_group_name_H-M   'P 1'
#
loop_
_entity.id
_entity.type
_entity.pdbx_description
1 polymer ?
#
loop_
_entity_poly.entity_id
_entity_poly.type
_entity_poly.pdbx_seq_one_letter_code
_entity_poly.pdbx_strand_id
1 'polypeptide(L)'
;MACTQSLVGSLCGVTGVHLSPGIHVKSRRRTHKTALGRPRTILVLASDSNPWRSVTPGTAKEAISFGNLAYKNGAYEDAIRLFGAGRKLPGSGVQRDRKLGAELSPGEEQALFYNLACCHSQREELASALSAFEACLTAGYLNWSRTPLSTVRQRYEDMNQCNDLASLRNTPEFEELLSKYNPDLGDELRDGQGKALAGFLWQVLAIVLFYALITF
;
A
#
# COMPACT_ATOMS: atom_id res chain seq x y z
N MET A 1 -7.74 5.22 11.01
CA MET A 1 -7.69 5.57 9.57
C MET A 1 -6.80 4.54 8.91
N ALA A 2 -7.34 3.65 8.06
CA ALA A 2 -6.55 2.58 7.45
C ALA A 2 -5.48 3.17 6.52
N CYS A 3 -4.21 2.83 6.77
CA CYS A 3 -3.05 3.30 6.01
C CYS A 3 -3.07 2.82 4.53
N THR A 4 -3.96 1.87 4.21
CA THR A 4 -4.15 1.27 2.88
C THR A 4 -4.56 2.25 1.78
N GLN A 5 -5.00 3.47 2.11
CA GLN A 5 -5.32 4.49 1.09
C GLN A 5 -4.08 5.17 0.47
N SER A 6 -2.95 5.23 1.19
CA SER A 6 -1.74 5.92 0.68
C SER A 6 -1.02 5.09 -0.39
N LEU A 7 -0.93 3.76 -0.20
CA LEU A 7 -0.18 2.88 -1.09
C LEU A 7 -0.85 2.68 -2.46
N VAL A 8 -2.19 2.69 -2.53
CA VAL A 8 -2.91 2.53 -3.81
C VAL A 8 -2.83 3.82 -4.65
N GLY A 9 -2.76 4.99 -4.01
CA GLY A 9 -2.63 6.27 -4.70
C GLY A 9 -1.25 6.49 -5.34
N SER A 10 -0.18 5.97 -4.73
CA SER A 10 1.19 6.16 -5.24
C SER A 10 1.67 5.07 -6.20
N LEU A 11 1.04 3.88 -6.22
CA LEU A 11 1.40 2.77 -7.12
C LEU A 11 0.56 2.73 -8.41
N CYS A 12 -0.55 3.48 -8.46
CA CYS A 12 -1.31 3.71 -9.68
C CYS A 12 -1.25 5.20 -10.03
N GLY A 13 -0.19 5.60 -10.74
CA GLY A 13 -0.14 6.87 -11.43
C GLY A 13 -1.26 6.97 -12.48
N VAL A 14 -2.42 7.46 -12.05
CA VAL A 14 -3.43 8.05 -12.93
C VAL A 14 -3.73 9.42 -12.32
N THR A 15 -2.97 10.40 -12.79
CA THR A 15 -3.15 11.81 -12.48
C THR A 15 -4.54 12.27 -12.92
N GLY A 16 -5.10 13.17 -12.11
CA GLY A 16 -6.47 13.64 -12.19
C GLY A 16 -6.88 14.25 -13.53
N VAL A 17 -8.14 14.00 -13.89
CA VAL A 17 -8.81 14.72 -14.97
C VAL A 17 -9.32 16.03 -14.39
N HIS A 18 -8.57 17.10 -14.63
CA HIS A 18 -9.03 18.47 -14.47
C HIS A 18 -10.07 18.76 -15.58
N LEU A 19 -11.33 18.94 -15.20
CA LEU A 19 -12.38 19.39 -16.10
C LEU A 19 -12.25 20.90 -16.30
N SER A 20 -11.96 21.32 -17.53
CA SER A 20 -12.29 22.66 -18.05
C SER A 20 -12.83 22.53 -19.48
N PRO A 21 -13.78 23.39 -19.91
CA PRO A 21 -14.67 23.10 -21.02
C PRO A 21 -14.21 23.73 -22.33
N GLY A 22 -14.53 23.05 -23.43
CA GLY A 22 -14.71 23.66 -24.75
C GLY A 22 -13.55 23.46 -25.72
N ILE A 23 -13.73 22.55 -26.68
CA ILE A 23 -13.34 22.72 -28.09
C ILE A 23 -14.23 21.79 -28.93
N HIS A 24 -14.81 22.37 -29.98
CA HIS A 24 -15.75 21.77 -30.90
C HIS A 24 -14.97 21.03 -32.00
N VAL A 25 -15.19 19.71 -32.16
CA VAL A 25 -14.73 18.96 -33.34
C VAL A 25 -15.90 18.14 -33.90
N LYS A 26 -16.34 18.50 -35.11
CA LYS A 26 -17.27 17.69 -35.92
C LYS A 26 -16.50 16.53 -36.54
N SER A 27 -16.94 15.28 -36.32
CA SER A 27 -16.70 14.20 -37.28
C SER A 27 -17.56 12.96 -37.03
N ARG A 28 -18.40 12.67 -38.02
CA ARG A 28 -19.01 11.40 -38.46
C ARG A 28 -19.56 10.40 -37.43
N ARG A 29 -20.89 10.34 -37.44
CA ARG A 29 -21.72 9.19 -37.04
C ARG A 29 -21.26 7.90 -37.73
N ARG A 30 -20.92 6.89 -36.92
CA ARG A 30 -21.30 5.49 -37.18
C ARG A 30 -21.94 4.93 -35.91
N THR A 31 -23.24 4.71 -36.00
CA THR A 31 -24.07 4.08 -35.00
C THR A 31 -23.77 2.58 -34.95
N HIS A 32 -23.12 2.12 -33.89
CA HIS A 32 -23.30 0.76 -33.40
C HIS A 32 -23.99 0.82 -32.04
N LYS A 33 -25.16 0.17 -31.99
CA LYS A 33 -26.08 0.12 -30.86
C LYS A 33 -25.42 -0.60 -29.67
N THR A 34 -25.35 0.11 -28.55
CA THR A 34 -25.61 -0.32 -27.16
C THR A 34 -25.29 -1.76 -26.76
N ALA A 35 -24.27 -1.90 -25.91
CA ALA A 35 -24.35 -2.71 -24.68
C ALA A 35 -23.61 -1.95 -23.58
N LEU A 36 -24.33 -1.02 -22.92
CA LEU A 36 -23.89 -0.40 -21.67
C LEU A 36 -23.79 -1.52 -20.63
N GLY A 37 -22.58 -2.01 -20.38
CA GLY A 37 -22.26 -2.80 -19.20
C GLY A 37 -22.59 -1.95 -17.98
N ARG A 38 -23.71 -2.26 -17.33
CA ARG A 38 -24.10 -1.62 -16.08
C ARG A 38 -22.96 -1.81 -15.07
N PRO A 39 -22.52 -0.78 -14.34
CA PRO A 39 -21.74 -1.01 -13.14
C PRO A 39 -22.58 -1.91 -12.22
N ARG A 40 -22.01 -3.03 -11.78
CA ARG A 40 -22.62 -3.88 -10.75
C ARG A 40 -22.62 -3.09 -9.43
N THR A 41 -23.60 -2.22 -9.26
CA THR A 41 -23.94 -1.65 -7.96
C THR A 41 -24.47 -2.81 -7.14
N ILE A 42 -23.67 -3.30 -6.20
CA ILE A 42 -24.10 -4.30 -5.22
C ILE A 42 -25.12 -3.61 -4.33
N LEU A 43 -26.40 -3.94 -4.53
CA LEU A 43 -27.47 -3.64 -3.59
C LEU A 43 -27.24 -4.55 -2.37
N VAL A 44 -26.65 -3.99 -1.32
CA VAL A 44 -26.54 -4.67 -0.03
C VAL A 44 -27.93 -4.63 0.61
N LEU A 45 -28.73 -5.66 0.32
CA LEU A 45 -29.96 -5.92 1.05
C LEU A 45 -29.58 -6.29 2.49
N ALA A 46 -30.12 -5.55 3.45
CA ALA A 46 -29.91 -5.76 4.87
C ALA A 46 -30.42 -7.16 5.27
N SER A 47 -29.48 -8.08 5.44
CA SER A 47 -29.66 -9.39 6.04
C SER A 47 -28.61 -9.48 7.13
N ASP A 48 -28.97 -9.99 8.31
CA ASP A 48 -28.08 -10.23 9.48
C ASP A 48 -26.88 -11.15 9.17
N SER A 49 -26.77 -11.62 7.93
CA SER A 49 -25.61 -12.28 7.36
C SER A 49 -24.46 -11.30 7.11
N ASN A 50 -23.29 -11.59 7.68
CA ASN A 50 -22.01 -10.96 7.33
C ASN A 50 -21.91 -10.76 5.79
N PRO A 51 -21.94 -9.49 5.29
CA PRO A 51 -22.08 -9.21 3.87
C PRO A 51 -20.89 -9.73 3.06
N TRP A 52 -19.73 -9.88 3.71
CA TRP A 52 -18.48 -10.28 3.09
C TRP A 52 -18.43 -11.76 2.71
N ARG A 53 -19.25 -12.62 3.33
CA ARG A 53 -19.28 -14.06 3.00
C ARG A 53 -19.73 -14.33 1.57
N SER A 54 -20.63 -13.51 1.05
CA SER A 54 -21.18 -13.66 -0.30
C SER A 54 -20.29 -13.05 -1.40
N VAL A 55 -19.30 -12.25 -1.02
CA VAL A 55 -18.44 -11.53 -1.97
C VAL A 55 -17.38 -12.48 -2.55
N THR A 56 -17.46 -12.67 -3.87
CA THR A 56 -16.51 -13.42 -4.68
C THR A 56 -15.85 -12.49 -5.71
N PRO A 57 -14.60 -12.05 -5.50
CA PRO A 57 -13.90 -11.20 -6.45
C PRO A 57 -13.58 -11.97 -7.73
N GLY A 58 -13.69 -11.30 -8.89
CA GLY A 58 -13.31 -11.86 -10.19
C GLY A 58 -11.86 -11.57 -10.59
N THR A 59 -11.26 -10.53 -10.01
CA THR A 59 -9.89 -10.07 -10.30
C THR A 59 -9.12 -9.77 -9.02
N ALA A 60 -7.79 -9.75 -9.10
CA ALA A 60 -6.94 -9.38 -7.96
C ALA A 60 -7.25 -7.96 -7.46
N LYS A 61 -7.45 -7.00 -8.38
CA LYS A 61 -7.84 -5.63 -8.04
C LYS A 61 -9.16 -5.55 -7.27
N GLU A 62 -10.17 -6.32 -7.68
CA GLU A 62 -11.44 -6.42 -6.95
C GLU A 62 -11.25 -7.08 -5.58
N ALA A 63 -10.41 -8.11 -5.48
CA ALA A 63 -10.11 -8.74 -4.21
C ALA A 63 -9.44 -7.77 -3.23
N ILE A 64 -8.51 -6.94 -3.71
CA ILE A 64 -7.87 -5.89 -2.92
C ILE A 64 -8.89 -4.85 -2.47
N SER A 65 -9.77 -4.39 -3.36
CA SER A 65 -10.75 -3.36 -3.02
C SER A 65 -11.78 -3.87 -2.01
N PHE A 66 -12.34 -5.06 -2.19
CA PHE A 66 -13.27 -5.66 -1.24
C PHE A 66 -12.59 -6.01 0.09
N GLY A 67 -11.37 -6.55 0.06
CA GLY A 67 -10.61 -6.84 1.26
C GLY A 67 -10.33 -5.57 2.09
N ASN A 68 -10.01 -4.45 1.43
CA ASN A 68 -9.83 -3.16 2.11
C ASN A 68 -11.12 -2.65 2.75
N LEU A 69 -12.28 -2.89 2.13
CA LEU A 69 -13.57 -2.53 2.72
C LEU A 69 -13.90 -3.42 3.92
N ALA A 70 -13.65 -4.73 3.83
CA ALA A 70 -13.83 -5.66 4.95
C ALA A 70 -12.90 -5.29 6.12
N TYR A 71 -11.64 -4.97 5.83
CA TYR A 71 -10.65 -4.53 6.81
C TYR A 71 -11.10 -3.28 7.57
N LYS A 72 -11.60 -2.26 6.85
CA LYS A 72 -12.12 -1.02 7.45
C LYS A 72 -13.31 -1.25 8.37
N ASN A 73 -14.07 -2.30 8.13
CA ASN A 73 -15.21 -2.70 8.96
C ASN A 73 -14.82 -3.62 10.13
N GLY A 74 -13.52 -3.86 10.35
CA GLY A 74 -13.04 -4.77 11.41
C GLY A 74 -13.25 -6.26 11.10
N ALA A 75 -13.71 -6.60 9.89
CA ALA A 75 -13.93 -7.99 9.46
C ALA A 75 -12.61 -8.60 8.96
N TYR A 76 -11.64 -8.78 9.86
CA TYR A 76 -10.29 -9.22 9.50
C TYR A 76 -10.24 -10.63 8.88
N GLU A 77 -11.09 -11.57 9.33
CA GLU A 77 -11.15 -12.93 8.77
C GLU A 77 -11.58 -12.92 7.30
N ASP A 78 -12.62 -12.15 6.99
CA ASP A 78 -13.10 -12.03 5.62
C ASP A 78 -12.10 -11.28 4.75
N ALA A 79 -11.42 -10.27 5.32
CA ALA A 79 -10.34 -9.57 4.63
C ALA A 79 -9.20 -10.53 4.27
N ILE A 80 -8.76 -11.37 5.20
CA ILE A 80 -7.74 -12.42 4.96
C ILE A 80 -8.20 -13.36 3.85
N ARG A 81 -9.46 -13.82 3.90
CA ARG A 81 -10.04 -14.68 2.85
C ARG A 81 -10.02 -13.99 1.49
N LEU A 82 -10.41 -12.72 1.41
CA LEU A 82 -10.47 -11.96 0.17
C LEU A 82 -9.07 -11.70 -0.41
N PHE A 83 -8.12 -11.27 0.41
CA PHE A 83 -6.74 -11.07 -0.04
C PHE A 83 -6.08 -12.41 -0.42
N GLY A 84 -6.33 -13.47 0.34
CA GLY A 84 -5.87 -14.83 -0.01
C GLY A 84 -6.43 -15.33 -1.34
N ALA A 85 -7.70 -15.04 -1.63
CA ALA A 85 -8.31 -15.34 -2.93
C ALA A 85 -7.68 -14.50 -4.06
N GLY A 86 -7.41 -13.21 -3.80
CA GLY A 86 -6.77 -12.29 -4.74
C GLY A 86 -5.45 -12.80 -5.32
N ARG A 87 -4.68 -13.56 -4.52
CA ARG A 87 -3.41 -14.17 -4.95
C ARG A 87 -3.55 -15.21 -6.06
N LYS A 88 -4.73 -15.80 -6.23
CA LYS A 88 -5.02 -16.84 -7.24
C LYS A 88 -5.79 -16.29 -8.44
N LEU A 89 -6.22 -15.04 -8.37
CA LEU A 89 -7.03 -14.40 -9.40
C LEU A 89 -6.14 -13.72 -10.44
N PRO A 90 -6.67 -13.51 -11.66
CA PRO A 90 -5.95 -12.74 -12.67
C PRO A 90 -5.67 -11.32 -12.17
N GLY A 91 -4.42 -10.89 -12.34
CA GLY A 91 -3.96 -9.55 -12.01
C GLY A 91 -3.94 -8.62 -13.23
N SER A 92 -3.26 -7.49 -13.08
CA SER A 92 -3.00 -6.53 -14.15
C SER A 92 -1.60 -6.62 -14.73
N GLY A 93 -0.85 -7.69 -14.42
CA GLY A 93 0.50 -7.93 -14.91
C GLY A 93 0.55 -8.45 -16.35
N VAL A 94 1.74 -8.89 -16.75
CA VAL A 94 1.96 -9.44 -18.09
C VAL A 94 1.28 -10.80 -18.19
N GLN A 95 0.51 -11.00 -19.26
CA GLN A 95 -0.04 -12.32 -19.58
C GLN A 95 1.01 -13.10 -20.39
N ARG A 96 1.67 -14.07 -19.74
CA ARG A 96 2.66 -14.93 -20.42
C ARG A 96 1.99 -16.05 -21.21
N ASP A 97 1.00 -16.69 -20.59
CA ASP A 97 0.28 -17.80 -21.19
C ASP A 97 -1.15 -17.39 -21.53
N ARG A 98 -1.58 -17.65 -22.78
CA ARG A 98 -2.94 -17.32 -23.23
C ARG A 98 -4.04 -18.10 -22.48
N LYS A 99 -3.68 -19.25 -21.91
CA LYS A 99 -4.59 -20.12 -21.14
C LYS A 99 -4.67 -19.74 -19.67
N LEU A 100 -3.59 -19.18 -19.11
CA LEU A 100 -3.57 -18.68 -17.74
C LEU A 100 -4.01 -17.21 -17.76
N GLY A 101 -4.63 -16.76 -16.67
CA GLY A 101 -4.93 -15.34 -16.50
C GLY A 101 -3.65 -14.49 -16.49
N ALA A 102 -3.80 -13.18 -16.63
CA ALA A 102 -2.68 -12.27 -16.45
C ALA A 102 -2.06 -12.46 -15.06
N GLU A 103 -0.72 -12.43 -14.99
CA GLU A 103 0.01 -12.53 -13.71
C GLU A 103 -0.33 -11.33 -12.81
N LEU A 104 -0.10 -11.48 -11.50
CA LEU A 104 -0.17 -10.36 -10.58
C LEU A 104 0.92 -9.34 -10.95
N SER A 105 0.54 -8.06 -11.01
CA SER A 105 1.55 -7.03 -11.08
C SER A 105 2.34 -6.98 -9.76
N PRO A 106 3.63 -6.56 -9.76
CA PRO A 106 4.40 -6.44 -8.53
C PRO A 106 3.73 -5.56 -7.48
N GLY A 107 3.03 -4.50 -7.90
CA GLY A 107 2.28 -3.63 -7.00
C GLY A 107 1.06 -4.32 -6.37
N GLU A 108 0.33 -5.13 -7.14
CA GLU A 108 -0.79 -5.91 -6.60
C GLU A 108 -0.31 -7.00 -5.63
N GLU A 109 0.80 -7.67 -5.95
CA GLU A 109 1.40 -8.68 -5.09
C GLU A 109 1.87 -8.07 -3.76
N GLN A 110 2.59 -6.94 -3.82
CA GLN A 110 2.97 -6.17 -2.63
C GLN A 110 1.76 -5.77 -1.80
N ALA A 111 0.70 -5.23 -2.43
CA ALA A 111 -0.50 -4.79 -1.75
C ALA A 111 -1.25 -5.95 -1.07
N LEU A 112 -1.39 -7.10 -1.74
CA LEU A 112 -2.04 -8.29 -1.18
C LEU A 112 -1.30 -8.78 0.08
N PHE A 113 0.02 -8.93 0.00
CA PHE A 113 0.82 -9.41 1.13
C PHE A 113 0.92 -8.40 2.26
N TYR A 114 1.07 -7.11 1.97
CA TYR A 114 1.08 -6.05 2.98
C TYR A 114 -0.24 -6.02 3.75
N ASN A 115 -1.37 -6.08 3.04
CA ASN A 115 -2.68 -6.06 3.67
C ASN A 115 -2.93 -7.34 4.49
N LEU A 116 -2.47 -8.51 4.02
CA LEU A 116 -2.50 -9.75 4.81
C LEU A 116 -1.70 -9.61 6.11
N ALA A 117 -0.49 -9.05 6.04
CA ALA A 117 0.34 -8.81 7.23
C ALA A 117 -0.38 -7.89 8.23
N CYS A 118 -1.03 -6.81 7.75
CA CYS A 118 -1.83 -5.93 8.60
C CYS A 118 -3.02 -6.66 9.23
N CYS A 119 -3.73 -7.52 8.48
CA CYS A 119 -4.86 -8.29 9.03
C CYS A 119 -4.42 -9.28 10.11
N HIS A 120 -3.34 -10.02 9.88
CA HIS A 120 -2.80 -10.96 10.85
C HIS A 120 -2.23 -10.24 12.08
N SER A 121 -1.61 -9.06 11.90
CA SER A 121 -1.11 -8.25 13.02
C SER A 121 -2.25 -7.75 13.91
N GLN A 122 -3.37 -7.31 13.35
CA GLN A 122 -4.58 -6.94 14.10
C GLN A 122 -5.22 -8.10 14.87
N ARG A 123 -4.96 -9.33 14.44
CA ARG A 123 -5.42 -10.56 15.11
C ARG A 123 -4.36 -11.16 16.05
N GLU A 124 -3.22 -10.48 16.22
CA GLU A 124 -2.07 -10.96 17.00
C GLU A 124 -1.50 -12.32 16.53
N GLU A 125 -1.77 -12.69 15.27
CA GLU A 125 -1.24 -13.89 14.63
C GLU A 125 0.18 -13.62 14.08
N LEU A 126 1.13 -13.38 14.99
CA LEU A 126 2.46 -12.85 14.67
C LEU A 126 3.24 -13.66 13.63
N ALA A 127 3.23 -14.99 13.73
CA ALA A 127 3.94 -15.85 12.77
C ALA A 127 3.40 -15.71 11.33
N SER A 128 2.07 -15.64 11.19
CA SER A 128 1.42 -15.43 9.89
C SER A 128 1.63 -14.01 9.38
N ALA A 129 1.62 -13.02 10.27
CA ALA A 129 1.93 -11.64 9.93
C ALA A 129 3.37 -11.48 9.42
N LEU A 130 4.36 -12.07 10.09
CA LEU A 130 5.76 -12.07 9.67
C LEU A 130 5.94 -12.74 8.31
N SER A 131 5.36 -13.93 8.13
CA SER A 131 5.46 -14.67 6.85
C SER A 131 4.82 -13.89 5.69
N ALA A 132 3.65 -13.28 5.91
CA ALA A 132 3.01 -12.44 4.90
C ALA A 132 3.86 -11.18 4.61
N PHE A 133 4.47 -10.60 5.63
CA PHE A 133 5.31 -9.41 5.48
C PHE A 133 6.61 -9.72 4.74
N GLU A 134 7.28 -10.84 5.03
CA GLU A 134 8.45 -11.32 4.28
C GLU A 134 8.13 -11.53 2.79
N ALA A 135 6.94 -12.08 2.49
CA ALA A 135 6.48 -12.21 1.12
C ALA A 135 6.28 -10.82 0.44
N CYS A 136 5.78 -9.83 1.18
CA CYS A 136 5.67 -8.45 0.69
C CYS A 136 7.05 -7.83 0.37
N LEU A 137 8.03 -8.01 1.26
CA LEU A 137 9.41 -7.55 1.05
C LEU A 137 10.06 -8.24 -0.17
N THR A 138 9.84 -9.54 -0.31
CA THR A 138 10.30 -10.34 -1.46
C THR A 138 9.69 -9.88 -2.77
N ALA A 139 8.41 -9.48 -2.76
CA ALA A 139 7.74 -8.86 -3.91
C ALA A 139 8.31 -7.45 -4.26
N GLY A 140 9.21 -6.91 -3.45
CA GLY A 140 9.97 -5.69 -3.72
C GLY A 140 9.45 -4.44 -3.03
N TYR A 141 8.67 -4.57 -1.95
CA TYR A 141 8.05 -3.43 -1.27
C TYR A 141 9.05 -2.36 -0.81
N LEU A 142 10.20 -2.77 -0.28
CA LEU A 142 11.31 -1.88 0.14
C LEU A 142 12.55 -2.01 -0.76
N ASN A 143 12.42 -2.52 -1.99
CA ASN A 143 13.57 -2.75 -2.84
C ASN A 143 14.04 -1.45 -3.53
N TRP A 144 15.15 -0.89 -3.04
CA TRP A 144 15.76 0.35 -3.55
C TRP A 144 16.40 0.22 -4.94
N SER A 145 16.75 -1.00 -5.38
CA SER A 145 17.29 -1.22 -6.73
C SER A 145 16.23 -1.02 -7.82
N ARG A 146 14.95 -1.14 -7.48
CA ARG A 146 13.80 -1.04 -8.41
C ARG A 146 12.93 0.18 -8.17
N THR A 147 13.06 0.81 -7.01
CA THR A 147 12.19 1.90 -6.56
C THR A 147 13.06 3.05 -6.09
N PRO A 148 12.76 4.32 -6.45
CA PRO A 148 13.53 5.46 -5.96
C PRO A 148 13.68 5.45 -4.44
N LEU A 149 14.87 5.81 -3.95
CA LEU A 149 15.19 5.84 -2.53
C LEU A 149 14.20 6.70 -1.72
N SER A 150 13.73 7.82 -2.29
CA SER A 150 12.71 8.67 -1.67
C SER A 150 11.41 7.91 -1.37
N THR A 151 10.94 7.09 -2.32
CA THR A 151 9.75 6.26 -2.14
C THR A 151 9.99 5.15 -1.12
N VAL A 152 11.17 4.53 -1.11
CA VAL A 152 11.51 3.49 -0.12
C VAL A 152 11.56 4.08 1.29
N ARG A 153 12.18 5.25 1.46
CA ARG A 153 12.20 5.99 2.73
C ARG A 153 10.78 6.30 3.21
N GLN A 154 9.94 6.85 2.33
CA GLN A 154 8.56 7.14 2.68
C GLN A 154 7.79 5.88 3.09
N ARG A 155 7.93 4.76 2.37
CA ARG A 155 7.27 3.49 2.73
C ARG A 155 7.73 2.94 4.07
N TYR A 156 9.02 3.09 4.37
CA TYR A 156 9.59 2.70 5.66
C TYR A 156 9.03 3.56 6.81
N GLU A 157 8.94 4.87 6.60
CA GLU A 157 8.31 5.80 7.55
C GLU A 157 6.82 5.50 7.74
N ASP A 158 6.07 5.33 6.66
CA ASP A 158 4.64 4.97 6.68
C ASP A 158 4.41 3.68 7.47
N MET A 159 5.24 2.67 7.26
CA MET A 159 5.20 1.41 8.01
C MET A 159 5.49 1.60 9.51
N ASN A 160 6.48 2.43 9.86
CA ASN A 160 6.82 2.77 11.24
C ASN A 160 5.83 3.71 11.92
N GLN A 161 4.91 4.32 11.18
CA GLN A 161 3.79 5.09 11.72
C GLN A 161 2.47 4.31 11.69
N CYS A 162 2.41 3.20 10.94
CA CYS A 162 1.22 2.40 10.79
C CYS A 162 0.86 1.65 12.08
N ASN A 163 -0.23 2.08 12.72
CA ASN A 163 -0.79 1.42 13.90
C ASN A 163 -1.25 -0.02 13.60
N ASP A 164 -1.59 -0.29 12.34
CA ASP A 164 -2.10 -1.60 11.92
C ASP A 164 -1.06 -2.72 12.04
N LEU A 165 0.23 -2.35 12.03
CA LEU A 165 1.38 -3.25 12.19
C LEU A 165 2.01 -3.18 13.59
N ALA A 166 1.42 -2.45 14.53
CA ALA A 166 2.05 -2.19 15.83
C ALA A 166 2.47 -3.47 16.56
N SER A 167 1.60 -4.49 16.57
CA SER A 167 1.88 -5.79 17.20
C SER A 167 3.07 -6.51 16.56
N LEU A 168 3.25 -6.35 15.24
CA LEU A 168 4.34 -6.98 14.49
C LEU A 168 5.67 -6.26 14.71
N ARG A 169 5.67 -4.92 14.73
CA ARG A 169 6.90 -4.12 14.85
C ARG A 169 7.60 -4.25 16.19
N ASN A 170 6.85 -4.58 17.24
CA ASN A 170 7.39 -4.73 18.59
C ASN A 170 8.15 -6.05 18.78
N THR A 171 8.19 -6.93 17.76
CA THR A 171 8.86 -8.22 17.85
C THR A 171 10.29 -8.14 17.30
N PRO A 172 11.26 -8.83 17.92
CA PRO A 172 12.65 -8.79 17.45
C PRO A 172 12.82 -9.43 16.07
N GLU A 173 11.97 -10.38 15.69
CA GLU A 173 12.02 -11.04 14.38
C GLU A 173 11.68 -10.08 13.24
N PHE A 174 10.86 -9.06 13.51
CA PHE A 174 10.54 -8.03 12.51
C PHE A 174 11.76 -7.18 12.18
N GLU A 175 12.56 -6.81 13.19
CA GLU A 175 13.79 -6.05 13.00
C GLU A 175 14.84 -6.89 12.26
N GLU A 176 15.01 -8.16 12.65
CA GLU A 176 15.90 -9.10 11.96
C GLU A 176 15.50 -9.25 10.48
N LEU A 177 14.21 -9.40 10.21
CA LEU A 177 13.67 -9.50 8.86
C LEU A 177 13.97 -8.23 8.03
N LEU A 178 13.80 -7.04 8.60
CA LEU A 178 14.14 -5.79 7.90
C LEU A 178 15.63 -5.69 7.59
N SER A 179 16.49 -6.11 8.52
CA SER A 179 17.96 -6.08 8.34
C SER A 179 18.41 -6.97 7.19
N LYS A 180 17.76 -8.13 7.00
CA LYS A 180 18.03 -9.08 5.91
C LYS A 180 17.75 -8.48 4.52
N TYR A 181 16.69 -7.70 4.38
CA TYR A 181 16.26 -7.17 3.08
C TYR A 181 16.84 -5.80 2.76
N ASN A 182 17.29 -5.04 3.76
CA ASN A 182 17.82 -3.69 3.58
C ASN A 182 18.94 -3.38 4.60
N PRO A 183 20.13 -3.99 4.47
CA PRO A 183 21.25 -3.69 5.36
C PRO A 183 21.66 -2.20 5.28
N ASP A 184 21.68 -1.64 4.06
CA ASP A 184 22.15 -0.26 3.81
C ASP A 184 21.14 0.82 4.21
N LEU A 185 19.84 0.48 4.23
CA LEU A 185 18.79 1.43 4.59
C LEU A 185 18.87 1.77 6.09
N GLY A 186 19.33 0.83 6.93
CA GLY A 186 19.57 1.08 8.34
C GLY A 186 20.66 2.13 8.57
N ASP A 187 21.75 2.06 7.81
CA ASP A 187 22.86 3.00 7.91
C ASP A 187 22.48 4.38 7.34
N GLU A 188 21.82 4.43 6.18
CA GLU A 188 21.46 5.70 5.54
C GLU A 188 20.31 6.44 6.26
N LEU A 189 19.37 5.70 6.90
CA LEU A 189 18.34 6.30 7.77
C LEU A 189 18.91 6.79 9.10
N ARG A 190 19.88 6.07 9.69
CA ARG A 190 20.62 6.53 10.89
C ARG A 190 21.41 7.80 10.58
N ASP A 191 22.05 7.88 9.43
CA ASP A 191 22.79 9.07 8.99
C ASP A 191 21.88 10.27 8.70
N GLY A 192 20.66 10.03 8.21
CA GLY A 192 19.66 11.08 7.99
C GLY A 192 19.19 11.77 9.27
N GLN A 193 18.92 11.01 10.33
CA GLN A 193 18.57 11.57 11.64
C GLN A 193 19.75 12.28 12.30
N GLY A 194 20.98 11.76 12.17
CA GLY A 194 22.18 12.41 12.68
C GLY A 194 22.43 13.78 12.06
N LYS A 195 22.21 13.93 10.75
CA LYS A 195 22.35 15.21 10.03
C LYS A 195 21.26 16.22 10.41
N ALA A 196 20.02 15.77 10.61
CA ALA A 196 18.92 16.65 11.03
C ALA A 196 19.16 17.24 12.44
N LEU A 197 19.60 16.42 13.38
CA LEU A 197 19.93 16.85 14.74
C LEU A 197 21.15 17.78 14.76
N ALA A 198 22.20 17.45 13.99
CA ALA A 198 23.38 18.31 13.87
C ALA A 198 23.04 19.68 13.28
N GLY A 199 22.17 19.73 12.25
CA GLY A 199 21.69 20.99 11.67
C GLY A 199 20.90 21.83 12.67
N PHE A 200 20.00 21.20 13.45
CA PHE A 200 19.21 21.88 14.47
C PHE A 200 20.08 22.44 15.60
N LEU A 201 21.07 21.66 16.07
CA LEU A 201 22.04 22.10 17.07
C LEU A 201 22.86 23.30 16.58
N TRP A 202 23.33 23.27 15.33
CA TRP A 202 24.10 24.37 14.75
C TRP A 202 23.25 25.66 14.63
N GLN A 203 21.97 25.53 14.27
CA GLN A 203 21.04 26.65 14.21
C GLN A 203 20.79 27.28 15.59
N VAL A 204 20.60 26.45 16.62
CA VAL A 204 20.44 26.92 18.00
C VAL A 204 21.72 27.60 18.49
N LEU A 205 22.89 27.03 18.22
CA LEU A 205 24.19 27.62 18.56
C LEU A 205 24.42 28.97 17.87
N ALA A 206 24.08 29.08 16.59
CA ALA A 206 24.18 30.32 15.84
C ALA A 206 23.27 31.43 16.42
N ILE A 207 22.05 31.08 16.83
CA ILE A 207 21.13 32.02 17.48
C ILE A 207 21.69 32.48 18.83
N VAL A 208 22.18 31.57 19.67
CA VAL A 208 22.77 31.90 20.97
C VAL A 208 23.98 32.81 20.82
N LEU A 209 24.88 32.52 19.87
CA LEU A 209 26.05 33.36 19.58
C LEU A 209 25.66 34.75 19.05
N PHE A 210 24.63 34.82 18.20
CA PHE A 210 24.12 36.08 17.68
C PHE A 210 23.55 36.98 18.79
N TYR A 211 22.77 36.43 19.72
CA TYR A 211 22.27 37.19 20.87
C TYR A 211 23.40 37.62 21.83
N ALA A 212 24.40 36.76 22.05
CA ALA A 212 25.56 37.13 22.87
C ALA A 212 26.34 38.31 22.29
N LEU A 213 26.47 38.41 20.96
CA LEU A 213 27.14 39.51 20.27
C LEU A 213 26.37 40.84 20.29
N ILE A 214 25.04 40.80 20.42
CA ILE A 214 24.21 42.02 20.49
C ILE A 214 24.19 42.60 21.92
N THR A 215 24.40 41.76 22.92
CA THR A 215 24.23 42.14 24.33
C THR A 215 25.52 42.67 24.98
N PHE A 216 26.67 42.50 24.33
CA PHE A 216 28.00 42.97 24.77
C PHE A 216 28.49 44.12 23.89
#